data_AF-A0A7V0JIU2-F1
#
_entry.id   AF-A0A7V0JIU2-F1
#
_cell.length_a   1.000
_cell.length_b   1.000
_cell.length_c   1.000
_cell.angle_alpha   90.00
_cell.angle_beta   90.00
_cell.angle_gamma   90.00
#
_symmetry.space_group_name_H-M   'P 1'
#
loop_
_entity.id
_entity.type
_entity.pdbx_description
1 polymer ?
#
loop_
_entity_poly.entity_id
_entity_poly.type
_entity_poly.pdbx_seq_one_letter_code
_entity_poly.pdbx_strand_id
1 'polypeptide(L)'
;MMKEFRVKVVSFVLFIGLALILAACGSRNETGNDPTQNASEKEKRLVPVRVQTMELKSLELTAKATGVLRSHDQIPISPEISGTVVEKFLEVGDAVAAGEAILQLDPEPYELALAQAEASFSS
;
A
#
# COMPACT_ATOMS: atom_id res chain seq x y z
N MET A 1 30.71 -56.08 -35.62
CA MET A 1 30.84 -57.27 -34.75
C MET A 1 32.31 -57.64 -34.42
N MET A 2 33.25 -56.69 -34.39
CA MET A 2 34.66 -56.91 -33.95
C MET A 2 35.08 -55.97 -32.80
N LYS A 3 34.26 -54.98 -32.43
CA LYS A 3 34.52 -54.03 -31.33
C LYS A 3 34.32 -54.67 -29.95
N GLU A 4 33.28 -55.48 -29.78
CA GLU A 4 32.98 -56.20 -28.52
C GLU A 4 34.11 -57.12 -28.05
N PHE A 5 34.86 -57.72 -28.99
CA PHE A 5 35.95 -58.65 -28.68
C PHE A 5 37.21 -57.93 -28.19
N ARG A 6 37.55 -56.77 -28.77
CA ARG A 6 38.68 -55.93 -28.32
C ARG A 6 38.38 -55.30 -26.95
N VAL A 7 37.13 -54.93 -26.68
CA VAL A 7 36.70 -54.38 -25.38
C VAL A 7 36.76 -55.44 -24.27
N LYS A 8 36.32 -56.68 -24.55
CA LYS A 8 36.42 -57.80 -23.59
C LYS A 8 37.86 -58.19 -23.29
N VAL A 9 38.75 -58.21 -24.30
CA VAL A 9 40.19 -58.50 -24.09
C VAL A 9 40.88 -57.38 -23.29
N VAL A 10 40.61 -56.11 -23.58
CA VAL A 10 41.17 -54.98 -22.81
C VAL A 10 40.65 -55.00 -21.36
N SER A 11 39.36 -55.29 -21.16
CA SER A 11 38.78 -55.42 -19.82
C SER A 11 39.38 -56.58 -19.03
N PHE A 12 39.64 -57.73 -19.67
CA PHE A 12 40.25 -58.90 -19.01
C PHE A 12 41.73 -58.67 -18.66
N VAL A 13 42.52 -58.02 -19.52
CA VAL A 13 43.92 -57.64 -19.24
C VAL A 13 43.99 -56.58 -18.14
N LEU A 14 43.08 -55.61 -18.14
CA LEU A 14 42.98 -54.59 -17.07
C LEU A 14 42.64 -55.22 -15.71
N PHE A 15 41.76 -56.22 -15.69
CA PHE A 15 41.39 -56.94 -14.46
C PHE A 15 42.54 -57.78 -13.90
N ILE A 16 43.31 -58.46 -14.76
CA ILE A 16 44.51 -59.21 -14.36
C ILE A 16 45.63 -58.28 -13.87
N GLY A 17 45.82 -57.14 -14.54
CA GLY A 17 46.79 -56.13 -14.10
C GLY A 17 46.45 -55.52 -12.73
N LEU A 18 45.16 -55.26 -12.47
CA LEU A 18 44.69 -54.75 -11.18
C LEU A 18 44.88 -55.79 -10.06
N ALA A 19 44.64 -57.07 -10.34
CA ALA A 19 44.85 -58.14 -9.38
C ALA A 19 46.33 -58.35 -8.98
N LEU A 20 47.28 -58.16 -9.91
CA LEU A 20 48.72 -58.23 -9.61
C LEU A 20 49.21 -57.08 -8.72
N ILE A 21 48.60 -55.89 -8.79
CA ILE A 21 48.99 -54.72 -7.98
C ILE A 21 48.55 -54.87 -6.52
N LEU A 22 47.39 -55.50 -6.26
CA LEU A 22 46.90 -55.70 -4.89
C LEU A 22 47.67 -56.80 -4.12
N ALA A 23 48.33 -57.74 -4.81
CA ALA A 23 49.14 -58.77 -4.16
C ALA A 23 50.56 -58.29 -3.77
N ALA A 24 51.00 -57.12 -4.27
CA ALA A 24 52.35 -56.59 -4.06
C ALA A 24 52.49 -55.57 -2.90
N CYS A 25 51.38 -55.20 -2.22
CA CYS A 25 51.39 -54.27 -1.08
C CYS A 25 51.08 -54.93 0.28
N GLY A 26 51.37 -56.23 0.43
CA GLY A 26 50.98 -57.02 1.61
C GLY A 26 52.13 -57.66 2.39
N SER A 27 53.21 -56.93 2.74
CA SER A 27 54.13 -57.34 3.82
C SER A 27 55.12 -56.25 4.26
N ARG A 28 54.81 -55.50 5.34
CA ARG A 28 55.83 -55.11 6.32
C ARG A 28 55.20 -54.72 7.67
N ASN A 29 55.73 -55.37 8.70
CA ASN A 29 55.35 -55.33 10.11
C ASN A 29 56.35 -54.47 10.89
N GLU A 30 55.92 -53.99 12.06
CA GLU A 30 56.68 -53.43 13.20
C GLU A 30 56.76 -51.90 13.41
N THR A 31 55.91 -51.46 14.36
CA THR A 31 56.28 -50.78 15.63
C THR A 31 56.83 -49.36 15.60
N GLY A 32 56.04 -48.40 16.10
CA GLY A 32 56.54 -47.06 16.47
C GLY A 32 55.46 -46.09 16.95
N ASN A 33 55.22 -46.10 18.27
CA ASN A 33 54.69 -45.04 19.15
C ASN A 33 53.80 -43.91 18.62
N ASP A 34 52.65 -43.84 19.29
CA ASP A 34 51.76 -42.70 19.52
C ASP A 34 52.52 -41.44 20.02
N PRO A 35 52.03 -40.22 19.71
CA PRO A 35 51.19 -39.59 20.71
C PRO A 35 49.96 -38.92 20.09
N THR A 36 48.82 -39.55 20.31
CA THR A 36 47.57 -38.87 20.58
C THR A 36 47.75 -37.86 21.72
N GLN A 37 46.79 -36.92 21.74
CA GLN A 37 46.46 -36.02 22.85
C GLN A 37 47.13 -34.66 22.75
N ASN A 38 46.40 -33.69 22.19
CA ASN A 38 46.02 -32.45 22.88
C ASN A 38 45.25 -31.52 21.93
N ALA A 39 43.99 -31.82 21.67
CA ALA A 39 43.01 -30.81 21.30
C ALA A 39 41.75 -31.12 22.11
N SER A 40 41.75 -30.56 23.32
CA SER A 40 40.66 -30.52 24.27
C SER A 40 39.31 -30.40 23.55
N GLU A 41 38.55 -31.49 23.61
CA GLU A 41 37.12 -31.53 23.34
C GLU A 41 36.42 -30.69 24.42
N LYS A 42 36.51 -29.36 24.27
CA LYS A 42 35.62 -28.45 24.97
C LYS A 42 34.28 -28.61 24.29
N GLU A 43 33.56 -29.65 24.70
CA GLU A 43 32.17 -29.90 24.36
C GLU A 43 31.40 -28.59 24.59
N LYS A 44 31.16 -27.88 23.48
CA LYS A 44 30.54 -26.57 23.49
C LYS A 44 29.09 -26.81 23.87
N ARG A 45 28.78 -26.74 25.17
CA ARG A 45 27.40 -26.79 25.68
C ARG A 45 26.56 -25.77 24.90
N LEU A 46 25.77 -26.27 23.95
CA LEU A 46 24.86 -25.44 23.15
C LEU A 46 23.63 -25.17 24.01
N VAL A 47 23.49 -23.92 24.43
CA VAL A 47 22.26 -23.47 25.10
C VAL A 47 21.24 -23.19 24.00
N PRO A 48 20.11 -23.91 23.95
CA PRO A 48 19.10 -23.68 22.93
C PRO A 48 18.45 -22.31 23.14
N VAL A 49 18.42 -21.51 22.07
CA VAL A 49 17.79 -20.19 22.05
C VAL A 49 16.62 -20.21 21.08
N ARG A 50 15.55 -19.50 21.43
CA ARG A 50 14.42 -19.30 20.52
C ARG A 50 14.75 -18.16 19.59
N VAL A 51 14.63 -18.41 18.29
CA VAL A 51 14.77 -17.41 17.24
C VAL A 51 13.46 -17.31 16.47
N GLN A 52 13.18 -16.13 15.94
CA GLN A 52 12.08 -15.90 15.02
C GLN A 52 12.61 -15.15 13.80
N THR A 53 12.32 -15.66 12.61
CA THR A 53 12.68 -15.00 11.36
C THR A 53 11.71 -13.84 11.13
N MET A 54 12.23 -12.63 10.92
CA MET A 54 11.42 -11.47 10.58
C MET A 54 11.08 -11.49 9.09
N GLU A 55 9.82 -11.22 8.77
CA GLU A 55 9.35 -10.99 7.41
C GLU A 55 8.93 -9.53 7.26
N LEU A 56 9.38 -8.88 6.19
CA LEU A 56 8.90 -7.53 5.86
C LEU A 56 7.48 -7.64 5.32
N LYS A 57 6.55 -6.99 6.01
CA LYS A 57 5.17 -6.82 5.56
C LYS A 57 4.86 -5.34 5.42
N SER A 58 4.15 -4.96 4.36
CA SER A 58 3.64 -3.61 4.20
C SER A 58 2.62 -3.32 5.28
N LEU A 59 2.82 -2.23 6.01
CA LEU A 59 1.89 -1.74 7.02
C LEU A 59 1.11 -0.57 6.42
N GLU A 60 -0.22 -0.70 6.36
CA GLU A 60 -1.07 0.43 6.02
C GLU A 60 -1.38 1.24 7.27
N LEU A 61 -0.81 2.44 7.33
CA LEU A 61 -1.05 3.40 8.40
C LEU A 61 -2.25 4.26 8.01
N THR A 62 -3.39 4.04 8.65
CA THR A 62 -4.58 4.88 8.47
C THR A 62 -4.71 5.88 9.61
N ALA A 63 -4.84 7.17 9.28
CA ALA A 63 -5.21 8.20 10.23
C ALA A 63 -6.72 8.47 10.16
N LYS A 64 -7.39 8.57 11.31
CA LYS A 64 -8.79 8.96 11.40
C LYS A 64 -8.87 10.40 11.88
N ALA A 65 -9.65 11.21 11.18
CA ALA A 65 -9.94 12.59 11.56
C ALA A 65 -11.45 12.81 11.52
N THR A 66 -11.92 13.69 12.40
CA THR A 66 -13.31 14.16 12.45
C THR A 66 -13.33 15.64 12.10
N GLY A 67 -14.37 16.08 11.41
CA GLY A 67 -14.57 17.46 11.03
C GLY A 67 -16.04 17.81 10.94
N VAL A 68 -16.33 19.10 10.79
CA VAL A 68 -17.68 19.61 10.58
C VAL A 68 -17.81 20.05 9.13
N LEU A 69 -18.85 19.58 8.45
CA LEU A 69 -19.17 20.06 7.11
C LEU A 69 -19.87 21.41 7.19
N ARG A 70 -19.50 22.32 6.30
CA ARG A 70 -20.15 23.61 6.11
C ARG A 70 -20.43 23.81 4.64
N SER A 71 -21.49 24.56 4.33
CA SER A 71 -21.78 24.99 2.97
C SER A 71 -20.59 25.77 2.41
N HIS A 72 -20.29 25.56 1.13
CA HIS A 72 -19.25 26.33 0.44
C HIS A 72 -19.58 27.82 0.45
N ASP A 73 -20.84 28.15 0.12
CA ASP A 73 -21.38 29.49 0.11
C ASP A 73 -22.58 29.61 1.04
N GLN A 74 -22.67 30.72 1.76
CA GLN A 74 -23.84 31.13 2.53
C GLN A 74 -24.06 32.61 2.30
N ILE A 75 -25.18 32.95 1.66
CA ILE A 75 -25.51 34.32 1.28
C ILE A 75 -26.75 34.75 2.07
N PRO A 76 -26.62 35.68 3.03
CA PRO A 76 -27.79 36.26 3.67
C PRO A 76 -28.52 37.14 2.66
N ILE A 77 -29.82 36.94 2.52
CA ILE A 77 -30.68 37.77 1.66
C ILE A 77 -31.40 38.79 2.53
N SER A 78 -31.27 40.06 2.17
CA SER A 78 -31.96 41.18 2.81
C SER A 78 -32.54 42.11 1.75
N PRO A 79 -33.71 42.72 1.98
CA PRO A 79 -34.24 43.70 1.06
C PRO A 79 -33.35 44.95 1.05
N GLU A 80 -33.11 45.51 -0.15
CA GLU A 80 -32.33 46.75 -0.30
C GLU A 80 -33.13 48.00 0.10
N ILE A 81 -34.46 47.88 0.06
CA ILE A 81 -35.40 48.96 0.36
C ILE A 81 -36.33 48.55 1.50
N SER A 82 -36.79 49.52 2.27
CA SER A 82 -37.76 49.29 3.35
C SER A 82 -39.16 49.15 2.79
N GLY A 83 -39.82 48.01 3.02
CA GLY A 83 -41.20 47.81 2.60
C GLY A 83 -41.89 46.71 3.40
N THR A 84 -43.21 46.66 3.30
CA THR A 84 -44.02 45.56 3.87
C THR A 84 -44.01 44.39 2.89
N VAL A 85 -43.82 43.16 3.39
CA VAL A 85 -43.95 41.96 2.57
C VAL A 85 -45.44 41.71 2.31
N VAL A 86 -45.83 41.69 1.03
CA VAL A 86 -47.22 41.45 0.60
C VAL A 86 -47.45 40.02 0.13
N GLU A 87 -46.41 39.37 -0.42
CA GLU A 87 -46.50 38.00 -0.94
C GLU A 87 -45.21 37.22 -0.70
N LYS A 88 -45.35 35.90 -0.53
CA LYS A 88 -44.25 34.94 -0.36
C LYS A 88 -44.41 33.84 -1.42
N PHE A 89 -43.38 33.65 -2.25
CA PHE A 89 -43.43 32.70 -3.36
C PHE A 89 -42.84 31.33 -3.05
N LEU A 90 -42.01 31.20 -2.00
CA LEU A 90 -41.32 29.96 -1.65
C LEU A 90 -41.51 29.56 -0.18
N GLU A 91 -41.25 28.28 0.12
CA GLU A 91 -41.21 27.71 1.45
C GLU A 91 -39.79 27.44 1.95
N VAL A 92 -39.66 27.21 3.24
CA VAL A 92 -38.38 26.93 3.86
C VAL A 92 -37.89 25.56 3.39
N GLY A 93 -36.73 25.53 2.75
CA GLY A 93 -36.10 24.32 2.22
C GLY A 93 -36.20 24.18 0.70
N ASP A 94 -36.93 25.07 0.03
CA ASP A 94 -37.00 25.08 -1.43
C ASP A 94 -35.65 25.46 -2.06
N ALA A 95 -35.37 24.87 -3.22
CA ALA A 95 -34.24 25.26 -4.05
C ALA A 95 -34.63 26.48 -4.89
N VAL A 96 -33.72 27.46 -4.99
CA VAL A 96 -33.92 28.70 -5.74
C VAL A 96 -32.88 28.86 -6.83
N ALA A 97 -33.29 29.36 -7.99
CA ALA A 97 -32.38 29.79 -9.04
C ALA A 97 -32.02 31.28 -8.89
N ALA A 98 -30.90 31.70 -9.51
CA ALA A 98 -30.53 33.10 -9.55
C ALA A 98 -31.59 33.92 -10.31
N GLY A 99 -32.06 35.01 -9.70
CA GLY A 99 -33.09 35.88 -10.27
C GLY A 99 -34.53 35.43 -10.02
N GLU A 100 -34.74 34.31 -9.32
CA GLU A 100 -36.07 33.86 -8.92
C GLU A 100 -36.63 34.74 -7.80
N ALA A 101 -37.90 35.15 -7.94
CA ALA A 101 -38.57 35.99 -6.95
C ALA A 101 -38.90 35.18 -5.70
N ILE A 102 -38.41 35.63 -4.53
CA ILE A 102 -38.60 34.92 -3.26
C ILE A 102 -39.79 35.50 -2.47
N LEU A 103 -39.89 36.83 -2.47
CA LEU A 103 -40.85 37.64 -1.73
C LEU A 103 -41.21 38.87 -2.59
N GLN A 104 -42.42 39.38 -2.43
CA GLN A 104 -42.83 40.67 -3.00
C GLN A 104 -42.98 41.70 -1.88
N LEU A 105 -42.31 42.85 -2.02
CA LEU A 105 -42.57 44.03 -1.19
C LEU A 105 -43.70 44.86 -1.79
N ASP A 106 -44.43 45.58 -0.94
CA ASP A 106 -45.48 46.51 -1.34
C ASP A 106 -44.96 47.55 -2.35
N PRO A 107 -45.42 47.53 -3.61
CA PRO A 107 -44.92 48.42 -4.65
C PRO A 107 -45.59 49.80 -4.62
N GLU A 108 -46.74 49.98 -3.96
CA GLU A 108 -47.56 51.19 -4.09
C GLU A 108 -46.79 52.50 -3.81
N PRO A 109 -45.99 52.62 -2.72
CA PRO A 109 -45.27 53.86 -2.44
C PRO A 109 -44.23 54.20 -3.52
N TYR A 110 -43.65 53.18 -4.14
CA TYR A 110 -42.62 53.31 -5.16
C TYR A 110 -43.22 53.63 -6.53
N GLU A 111 -44.35 53.03 -6.87
CA GLU A 111 -45.10 53.34 -8.09
C GLU A 111 -45.62 54.79 -8.08
N LEU A 112 -46.14 55.24 -6.93
CA LEU A 112 -46.57 56.64 -6.77
C LEU A 112 -45.41 57.63 -6.90
N ALA A 113 -44.26 57.32 -6.30
CA ALA A 113 -43.05 58.13 -6.42
C ALA A 113 -42.54 58.20 -7.85
N LEU A 114 -42.58 57.07 -8.58
CA LEU A 114 -42.21 57.02 -9.99
C LEU A 114 -43.14 57.89 -10.84
N ALA A 115 -44.45 57.75 -10.69
CA ALA A 115 -45.44 58.54 -11.43
C ALA A 115 -45.27 60.05 -11.18
N GLN A 116 -44.95 60.46 -9.95
CA GLN A 116 -44.67 61.85 -9.63
C GLN A 116 -43.39 62.36 -10.33
N ALA A 117 -42.33 61.55 -10.38
CA ALA A 117 -41.09 61.90 -11.05
C ALA A 117 -41.28 62.03 -12.57
N GLU A 118 -42.04 61.12 -13.18
CA GLU A 118 -42.37 61.17 -14.61
C GLU A 118 -43.22 62.40 -14.98
N ALA A 119 -44.24 62.72 -14.17
CA ALA A 119 -45.03 63.93 -14.35
C ALA A 119 -44.17 65.19 -14.26
N SER A 120 -43.23 65.22 -13.31
CA SER A 120 -42.30 66.35 -13.12
C SER A 120 -41.27 66.49 -14.25
N PHE A 121 -40.93 65.40 -14.95
CA PHE A 121 -40.03 65.43 -16.09
C PHE A 121 -40.72 65.86 -17.39
N SER A 122 -42.00 65.53 -17.53
CA SER A 122 -42.80 65.82 -18.74
C SER A 122 -43.46 67.21 -18.75
N SER A 123 -43.37 67.96 -17.65
CA SER A 123 -43.89 69.33 -17.49
C SER A 123 -42.78 70.37 -17.50
#